data_AF-A0A060CAC7-F1
#
_entry.id   AF-A0A060CAC7-F1
#
_cell.length_a   1.000
_cell.length_b   1.000
_cell.length_c   1.000
_cell.angle_alpha   90.00
_cell.angle_beta   90.00
_cell.angle_gamma   90.00
#
_symmetry.space_group_name_H-M   'P 1'
#
loop_
_entity.id
_entity.type
_entity.pdbx_description
1 polymer ?
#
loop_
_entity_poly.entity_id
_entity_poly.type
_entity_poly.pdbx_seq_one_letter_code
_entity_poly.pdbx_strand_id
1 'polypeptide(L)'
;GIKYSRDGPANADNNTPETSKLLRALASESIVLLKNEDNILPLQTDETFAVIGPNAKYAACSGGGSASLIPYYSVTPFEGITNKLQTAPKYTVGAYAHVSLPPFAHVLKNPKTGNKGIHATFYHDAPGTENRRAFDEVDTERSYHVLFDYQNPEITPLSTFYIDFGGIF
;
A
#
# COMPACT_ATOMS: atom_id res chain seq x y z
N GLY A 1 23.73 9.08 -5.54
CA GLY A 1 22.32 8.68 -5.62
C GLY A 1 22.08 7.62 -4.58
N ILE A 2 21.40 7.97 -3.50
CA ILE A 2 21.13 7.07 -2.38
C ILE A 2 20.02 6.10 -2.81
N LYS A 3 20.28 4.81 -2.60
CA LYS A 3 19.34 3.74 -2.95
C LYS A 3 18.38 3.54 -1.78
N TYR A 4 17.13 3.96 -1.95
CA TYR A 4 16.00 3.47 -1.16
C TYR A 4 15.75 1.99 -1.54
N SER A 5 16.67 1.10 -1.19
CA SER A 5 16.67 -0.31 -1.60
C SER A 5 16.26 -1.20 -0.43
N ARG A 6 15.01 -1.06 0.03
CA ARG A 6 14.34 -2.22 0.67
C ARG A 6 13.83 -3.22 -0.36
N ASP A 7 13.57 -2.73 -1.57
CA ASP A 7 13.15 -3.56 -2.66
C ASP A 7 14.41 -3.96 -3.43
N GLY A 8 14.80 -5.24 -3.35
CA GLY A 8 15.67 -5.83 -4.37
C GLY A 8 15.09 -5.53 -5.77
N PRO A 9 15.86 -5.62 -6.87
CA PRO A 9 15.34 -5.27 -8.17
C PRO A 9 14.03 -6.02 -8.40
N ALA A 10 12.91 -5.28 -8.45
CA ALA A 10 11.62 -5.83 -8.79
C ALA A 10 11.68 -6.17 -10.28
N ASN A 11 12.34 -7.27 -10.63
CA ASN A 11 12.25 -7.82 -11.96
C ASN A 11 10.90 -8.51 -12.08
N ALA A 12 10.22 -8.23 -13.19
CA ALA A 12 8.93 -8.85 -13.50
C ALA A 12 9.12 -10.28 -14.04
N ASP A 13 10.34 -10.82 -14.00
CA ASP A 13 10.71 -12.11 -14.59
C ASP A 13 9.87 -13.27 -14.04
N ASN A 14 9.43 -13.19 -12.78
CA ASN A 14 8.56 -14.18 -12.15
C ASN A 14 7.08 -13.77 -12.08
N ASN A 15 6.69 -12.66 -12.72
CA ASN A 15 5.29 -12.25 -12.84
C ASN A 15 4.59 -13.03 -13.97
N THR A 16 4.39 -14.32 -13.73
CA THR A 16 3.81 -15.25 -14.71
C THR A 16 2.41 -15.72 -14.30
N PRO A 17 1.60 -16.21 -15.26
CA PRO A 17 0.33 -16.87 -14.94
C PRO A 17 0.49 -18.06 -14.00
N GLU A 18 1.59 -18.80 -14.09
CA GLU A 18 1.91 -19.95 -13.24
C GLU A 18 2.13 -19.52 -11.79
N THR A 19 2.96 -18.49 -11.57
CA THR A 19 3.17 -17.90 -10.23
C THR A 19 1.86 -17.38 -9.65
N SER A 20 1.07 -16.66 -10.46
CA SER A 20 -0.24 -16.16 -10.07
C SER A 20 -1.21 -17.27 -9.65
N LYS A 21 -1.24 -18.39 -10.41
CA LYS A 21 -2.08 -19.55 -10.12
C LYS A 21 -1.65 -20.25 -8.83
N LEU A 22 -0.34 -20.41 -8.63
CA LEU A 22 0.22 -21.02 -7.43
C LEU A 22 -0.09 -20.18 -6.18
N LEU A 23 0.16 -18.87 -6.23
CA LEU A 23 -0.14 -17.96 -5.12
C LEU A 23 -1.64 -17.96 -4.77
N ARG A 24 -2.51 -17.99 -5.78
CA ARG A 24 -3.97 -18.08 -5.58
C ARG A 24 -4.36 -19.40 -4.89
N ALA A 25 -3.75 -20.52 -5.27
CA ALA A 25 -4.01 -21.81 -4.64
C ALA A 25 -3.56 -21.82 -3.17
N LEU A 26 -2.32 -21.40 -2.88
CA LEU A 26 -1.80 -21.29 -1.52
C LEU A 26 -2.65 -20.37 -0.64
N ALA A 27 -3.07 -19.22 -1.18
CA ALA A 27 -3.96 -18.31 -0.47
C ALA A 27 -5.31 -18.97 -0.16
N SER A 28 -5.89 -19.72 -1.11
CA SER A 28 -7.16 -20.43 -0.87
C SER A 28 -7.05 -21.53 0.18
N GLU A 29 -5.92 -22.24 0.22
CA GLU A 29 -5.64 -23.29 1.22
C GLU A 29 -5.32 -22.73 2.61
N SER A 30 -4.95 -21.45 2.69
CA SER A 30 -4.64 -20.76 3.95
C SER A 30 -5.88 -20.21 4.66
N ILE A 31 -7.07 -20.24 4.04
CA ILE A 31 -8.32 -19.74 4.63
C ILE A 31 -8.90 -20.78 5.59
N VAL A 32 -9.22 -20.36 6.82
CA VAL A 32 -9.87 -21.21 7.83
C VAL A 32 -11.34 -20.83 7.97
N LEU A 33 -12.24 -21.80 7.75
CA LEU A 33 -13.67 -21.63 8.00
C LEU A 33 -13.96 -21.78 9.50
N LEU A 34 -14.28 -20.68 10.17
CA LEU A 34 -14.52 -20.68 11.62
C LEU A 34 -15.97 -21.03 11.99
N LYS A 35 -16.94 -20.61 11.17
CA LYS A 35 -18.37 -20.78 11.42
C LYS A 35 -19.14 -20.89 10.12
N ASN A 36 -20.05 -21.87 10.04
CA ASN A 36 -21.01 -22.02 8.95
C ASN A 36 -22.30 -22.63 9.52
N GLU A 37 -23.26 -21.76 9.85
CA GLU A 37 -24.60 -22.17 10.28
C GLU A 37 -25.56 -22.08 9.09
N ASP A 38 -26.67 -22.81 9.14
CA ASP A 38 -27.74 -22.79 8.13
C ASP A 38 -27.29 -23.07 6.69
N ASN A 39 -26.14 -23.71 6.51
CA ASN A 39 -25.52 -23.99 5.20
C ASN A 39 -25.40 -22.73 4.32
N ILE A 40 -25.12 -21.57 4.92
CA ILE A 40 -24.94 -20.30 4.17
C ILE A 40 -23.83 -20.43 3.13
N LEU A 41 -22.74 -21.14 3.46
CA LEU A 41 -21.68 -21.46 2.51
C LEU A 41 -21.80 -22.90 1.99
N PRO A 42 -21.53 -23.15 0.69
CA PRO A 42 -21.02 -22.20 -0.32
C PRO A 42 -22.11 -21.29 -0.93
N LEU A 43 -21.73 -20.04 -1.24
CA LEU A 43 -22.61 -19.08 -1.92
C LEU A 43 -22.89 -19.52 -3.37
N GLN A 44 -24.13 -19.32 -3.83
CA GLN A 44 -24.52 -19.55 -5.22
C GLN A 44 -24.26 -18.29 -6.05
N THR A 45 -23.83 -18.43 -7.31
CA THR A 45 -23.33 -17.29 -8.10
C THR A 45 -24.42 -16.49 -8.84
N ASP A 46 -25.65 -17.00 -8.82
CA ASP A 46 -26.85 -16.46 -9.46
C ASP A 46 -27.73 -15.63 -8.50
N GLU A 47 -27.36 -15.54 -7.23
CA GLU A 47 -28.04 -14.69 -6.24
C GLU A 47 -27.63 -13.21 -6.33
N THR A 48 -28.41 -12.35 -5.65
CA THR A 48 -28.09 -10.92 -5.52
C THR A 48 -27.26 -10.68 -4.27
N PHE A 49 -26.07 -10.11 -4.43
CA PHE A 49 -25.14 -9.86 -3.34
C PHE A 49 -24.95 -8.37 -3.03
N ALA A 50 -24.72 -8.08 -1.76
CA ALA A 50 -24.18 -6.81 -1.29
C ALA A 50 -22.88 -7.08 -0.50
N VAL A 51 -21.80 -6.42 -0.91
CA VAL A 51 -20.51 -6.49 -0.22
C VAL A 51 -20.37 -5.26 0.68
N ILE A 52 -20.17 -5.49 1.98
CA ILE A 52 -20.13 -4.43 2.98
C ILE A 52 -18.82 -4.53 3.77
N GLY A 53 -18.13 -3.41 3.94
CA GLY A 53 -17.01 -3.29 4.87
C GLY A 53 -15.79 -2.54 4.30
N PRO A 54 -14.91 -2.05 5.19
CA PRO A 54 -13.75 -1.25 4.82
C PRO A 54 -12.69 -2.06 4.07
N ASN A 55 -12.57 -3.35 4.36
CA ASN A 55 -11.58 -4.23 3.72
C ASN A 55 -12.04 -4.80 2.38
N ALA A 56 -13.30 -4.58 1.97
CA ALA A 56 -13.81 -5.14 0.73
C ALA A 56 -13.06 -4.63 -0.51
N LYS A 57 -12.68 -3.34 -0.52
CA LYS A 57 -11.90 -2.71 -1.60
C LYS A 57 -10.44 -2.46 -1.23
N TYR A 58 -9.94 -3.14 -0.20
CA TYR A 58 -8.55 -3.05 0.24
C TYR A 58 -7.91 -4.43 0.21
N ALA A 59 -6.83 -4.59 -0.56
CA ALA A 59 -6.09 -5.84 -0.64
C ALA A 59 -5.02 -5.89 0.45
N ALA A 60 -5.35 -6.48 1.59
CA ALA A 60 -4.41 -6.71 2.68
C ALA A 60 -3.49 -7.90 2.36
N CYS A 61 -2.52 -7.70 1.45
CA CYS A 61 -1.64 -8.77 0.96
C CYS A 61 -0.49 -9.13 1.91
N SER A 62 -0.10 -8.23 2.80
CA SER A 62 0.96 -8.47 3.78
C SER A 62 0.72 -7.65 5.05
N GLY A 63 1.37 -8.08 6.14
CA GLY A 63 1.47 -7.27 7.35
C GLY A 63 2.41 -6.07 7.17
N GLY A 64 2.41 -5.15 8.12
CA GLY A 64 3.37 -4.03 8.14
C GLY A 64 4.78 -4.45 8.52
N GLY A 65 5.74 -3.52 8.44
CA GLY A 65 7.11 -3.72 8.93
C GLY A 65 8.05 -4.37 7.91
N SER A 66 8.93 -5.26 8.39
CA SER A 66 9.95 -5.92 7.55
C SER A 66 9.36 -6.95 6.57
N ALA A 67 8.11 -7.38 6.77
CA ALA A 67 7.40 -8.29 5.88
C ALA A 67 6.60 -7.56 4.77
N SER A 68 6.60 -6.22 4.77
CA SER A 68 5.90 -5.43 3.76
C SER A 68 6.61 -5.54 2.42
N LEU A 69 5.86 -5.90 1.38
CA LEU A 69 6.35 -5.99 0.00
C LEU A 69 5.34 -5.37 -0.96
N ILE A 70 5.82 -4.84 -2.09
CA ILE A 70 4.96 -4.35 -3.18
C ILE A 70 4.62 -5.54 -4.08
N PRO A 71 3.36 -5.98 -4.17
CA PRO A 71 3.00 -7.06 -5.07
C PRO A 71 2.98 -6.56 -6.53
N TYR A 72 3.21 -7.44 -7.51
CA TYR A 72 3.06 -7.10 -8.94
C TYR A 72 1.66 -6.55 -9.26
N TYR A 73 0.65 -7.15 -8.65
CA TYR A 73 -0.72 -6.69 -8.60
C TYR A 73 -1.41 -7.31 -7.39
N SER A 74 -2.58 -6.79 -7.03
CA SER A 74 -3.39 -7.36 -5.97
C SER A 74 -4.84 -7.47 -6.44
N VAL A 75 -5.59 -8.42 -5.87
CA VAL A 75 -7.02 -8.58 -6.12
C VAL A 75 -7.73 -8.32 -4.79
N THR A 76 -8.58 -7.31 -4.75
CA THR A 76 -9.39 -7.01 -3.56
C THR A 76 -10.48 -8.07 -3.37
N PRO A 77 -10.99 -8.29 -2.15
CA PRO A 77 -12.13 -9.19 -1.93
C PRO A 77 -13.34 -8.86 -2.83
N PHE A 78 -13.62 -7.57 -3.03
CA PHE A 78 -14.70 -7.10 -3.91
C PHE A 78 -14.49 -7.52 -5.36
N GLU A 79 -13.28 -7.35 -5.91
CA GLU A 79 -12.96 -7.80 -7.27
C GLU A 79 -13.02 -9.33 -7.38
N GLY A 80 -12.49 -10.05 -6.38
CA GLY A 80 -12.51 -11.51 -6.31
C GLY A 80 -13.93 -12.07 -6.35
N ILE A 81 -14.84 -11.47 -5.58
CA ILE A 81 -16.27 -11.82 -5.57
C ILE A 81 -16.92 -11.45 -6.91
N THR A 82 -16.72 -10.21 -7.38
CA THR A 82 -17.31 -9.73 -8.63
C THR A 82 -16.94 -10.62 -9.83
N ASN A 83 -15.69 -11.10 -9.87
CA ASN A 83 -15.20 -12.00 -10.92
C ASN A 83 -15.82 -13.41 -10.89
N LYS A 84 -16.55 -13.77 -9.83
CA LYS A 84 -17.21 -15.07 -9.67
C LYS A 84 -18.73 -15.02 -9.82
N LEU A 85 -19.34 -13.87 -9.60
CA LEU A 85 -20.79 -13.68 -9.69
C LEU A 85 -21.24 -13.47 -11.13
N GLN A 86 -22.49 -13.83 -11.43
CA GLN A 86 -23.11 -13.52 -12.73
C GLN A 86 -23.46 -12.04 -12.87
N THR A 87 -23.78 -11.38 -11.75
CA THR A 87 -24.09 -9.95 -11.68
C THR A 87 -23.20 -9.27 -10.64
N ALA A 88 -22.70 -8.08 -10.96
CA ALA A 88 -21.87 -7.31 -10.03
C ALA A 88 -22.63 -6.98 -8.73
N PRO A 89 -22.04 -7.20 -7.55
CA PRO A 89 -22.69 -6.95 -6.28
C PRO A 89 -22.79 -5.46 -5.97
N LYS A 90 -23.80 -5.06 -5.19
CA LYS A 90 -23.82 -3.71 -4.59
C LYS A 90 -22.71 -3.57 -3.57
N TYR A 91 -22.23 -2.35 -3.35
CA TYR A 91 -21.15 -2.07 -2.40
C TYR A 91 -21.48 -0.88 -1.50
N THR A 92 -21.11 -0.99 -0.24
CA THR A 92 -20.94 0.17 0.66
C THR A 92 -19.80 -0.09 1.64
N VAL A 93 -19.08 0.96 2.04
CA VAL A 93 -18.01 0.84 3.04
C VAL A 93 -18.56 0.46 4.42
N GLY A 94 -19.78 0.89 4.74
CA GLY A 94 -20.36 0.76 6.09
C GLY A 94 -19.62 1.66 7.08
N ALA A 95 -18.57 1.13 7.69
CA ALA A 95 -17.74 1.83 8.67
C ALA A 95 -16.26 1.77 8.29
N TYR A 96 -15.51 2.84 8.57
CA TYR A 96 -14.06 2.86 8.39
C TYR A 96 -13.36 2.20 9.60
N ALA A 97 -12.33 1.40 9.34
CA ALA A 97 -11.55 0.69 10.37
C ALA A 97 -10.04 1.00 10.31
N HIS A 98 -9.66 2.15 9.72
CA HIS A 98 -8.25 2.55 9.65
C HIS A 98 -7.76 2.99 11.05
N VAL A 99 -6.58 2.50 11.44
CA VAL A 99 -5.94 2.83 12.74
C VAL A 99 -5.23 4.20 12.68
N SER A 100 -4.81 4.62 11.48
CA SER A 100 -4.25 5.94 11.19
C SER A 100 -5.02 6.58 10.03
N LEU A 101 -4.95 7.91 9.90
CA LEU A 101 -5.52 8.61 8.74
C LEU A 101 -5.12 7.89 7.44
N PRO A 102 -6.07 7.72 6.48
CA PRO A 102 -5.78 6.99 5.25
C PRO A 102 -4.55 7.60 4.55
N PRO A 103 -3.72 6.77 3.89
CA PRO A 103 -2.53 7.25 3.21
C PRO A 103 -2.90 8.41 2.28
N PHE A 104 -2.36 9.62 2.42
CA PHE A 104 -2.74 10.75 1.57
C PHE A 104 -1.96 10.82 0.25
N ALA A 105 -0.80 10.18 0.17
CA ALA A 105 0.08 10.23 -1.01
C ALA A 105 -0.61 9.70 -2.28
N HIS A 106 -1.63 8.84 -2.15
CA HIS A 106 -2.38 8.35 -3.30
C HIS A 106 -3.43 9.33 -3.85
N VAL A 107 -3.77 10.39 -3.12
CA VAL A 107 -4.67 11.45 -3.58
C VAL A 107 -3.93 12.74 -3.91
N LEU A 108 -2.61 12.79 -3.68
CA LEU A 108 -1.79 13.95 -3.95
C LEU A 108 -0.99 13.78 -5.24
N LYS A 109 -0.70 14.91 -5.86
CA LYS A 109 0.23 15.04 -6.97
C LYS A 109 1.55 15.59 -6.44
N ASN A 110 2.63 14.91 -6.79
CA ASN A 110 3.98 15.35 -6.45
C ASN A 110 4.25 16.67 -7.18
N PRO A 111 4.61 17.74 -6.46
CA PRO A 111 4.76 19.08 -7.04
C PRO A 111 5.95 19.17 -8.01
N LYS A 112 6.96 18.30 -7.87
CA LYS A 112 8.18 18.30 -8.68
C LYS A 112 8.04 17.46 -9.95
N THR A 113 7.47 16.26 -9.83
CA THR A 113 7.35 15.32 -10.95
C THR A 113 6.01 15.42 -11.69
N GLY A 114 4.98 15.97 -11.04
CA GLY A 114 3.61 15.96 -11.55
C GLY A 114 2.96 14.57 -11.57
N ASN A 115 3.61 13.54 -11.04
CA ASN A 115 3.02 12.21 -10.90
C ASN A 115 2.27 12.09 -9.58
N LYS A 116 1.53 10.99 -9.41
CA LYS A 116 0.91 10.65 -8.12
C LYS A 116 2.00 10.54 -7.04
N GLY A 117 1.74 11.04 -5.84
CA GLY A 117 2.66 10.96 -4.70
C GLY A 117 2.98 12.30 -4.04
N ILE A 118 4.03 12.28 -3.24
CA ILE A 118 4.56 13.43 -2.48
C ILE A 118 6.05 13.59 -2.74
N HIS A 119 6.54 14.79 -2.50
CA HIS A 119 7.95 15.13 -2.52
C HIS A 119 8.44 15.36 -1.09
N ALA A 120 9.49 14.66 -0.67
CA ALA A 120 10.12 14.83 0.63
C ALA A 120 11.48 15.51 0.48
N THR A 121 11.72 16.58 1.23
CA THR A 121 12.99 17.32 1.21
C THR A 121 13.63 17.30 2.60
N PHE A 122 14.90 16.93 2.67
CA PHE A 122 15.64 16.71 3.90
C PHE A 122 16.60 17.86 4.20
N TYR A 123 16.62 18.31 5.45
CA TYR A 123 17.39 19.47 5.92
C TYR A 123 18.12 19.16 7.23
N HIS A 124 19.32 19.71 7.41
CA HIS A 124 20.00 19.70 8.72
C HIS A 124 19.36 20.71 9.68
N ASP A 125 18.79 21.77 9.12
CA ASP A 125 18.23 22.89 9.87
C ASP A 125 16.73 22.74 10.13
N ALA A 126 16.32 23.18 11.31
CA ALA A 126 14.93 23.18 11.76
C ALA A 126 14.02 24.01 10.83
N PRO A 127 12.71 23.67 10.75
CA PRO A 127 11.73 24.51 10.07
C PRO A 127 11.76 25.94 10.62
N GLY A 128 11.77 26.93 9.72
CA GLY A 128 11.80 28.36 10.08
C GLY A 128 13.19 29.01 10.14
N THR A 129 14.28 28.24 10.01
CA THR A 129 15.62 28.82 9.80
C THR A 129 15.69 29.51 8.43
N GLU A 130 16.35 30.66 8.33
CA GLU A 130 16.58 31.32 7.04
C GLU A 130 17.59 30.53 6.19
N ASN A 131 17.35 30.44 4.88
CA ASN A 131 18.24 29.79 3.91
C ASN A 131 18.55 28.31 4.22
N ARG A 132 17.57 27.53 4.68
CA ARG A 132 17.71 26.07 4.88
C ARG A 132 18.25 25.41 3.62
N ARG A 133 19.32 24.63 3.76
CA ARG A 133 19.91 23.88 2.65
C ARG A 133 19.40 22.45 2.66
N ALA A 134 18.78 22.03 1.56
CA ALA A 134 18.42 20.65 1.35
C ALA A 134 19.69 19.82 1.11
N PHE A 135 19.82 18.69 1.81
CA PHE A 135 20.90 17.71 1.60
C PHE A 135 20.41 16.43 0.89
N ASP A 136 19.10 16.21 0.85
CA ASP A 136 18.50 15.11 0.10
C ASP A 136 17.05 15.40 -0.30
N GLU A 137 16.59 14.72 -1.34
CA GLU A 137 15.25 14.83 -1.88
C GLU A 137 14.75 13.46 -2.36
N VAL A 138 13.53 13.09 -1.96
CA VAL A 138 12.94 11.79 -2.29
C VAL A 138 11.51 11.96 -2.79
N ASP A 139 11.23 11.44 -3.97
CA ASP A 139 9.88 11.33 -4.51
C ASP A 139 9.27 9.97 -4.14
N THR A 140 8.01 9.97 -3.67
CA THR A 140 7.40 8.75 -3.15
C THR A 140 5.88 8.76 -3.27
N GLU A 141 5.31 7.60 -3.60
CA GLU A 141 3.85 7.40 -3.64
C GLU A 141 3.28 6.91 -2.30
N ARG A 142 4.13 6.71 -1.30
CA ARG A 142 3.75 6.21 0.03
C ARG A 142 3.51 7.38 0.98
N SER A 143 2.63 7.17 1.96
CA SER A 143 2.41 8.12 3.07
C SER A 143 3.09 7.69 4.36
N TYR A 144 3.68 6.50 4.35
CA TYR A 144 4.41 5.94 5.48
C TYR A 144 5.89 5.89 5.13
N HIS A 145 6.68 6.66 5.88
CA HIS A 145 8.13 6.81 5.67
C HIS A 145 8.86 6.19 6.85
N VAL A 146 9.44 5.02 6.62
CA VAL A 146 10.34 4.37 7.57
C VAL A 146 11.76 4.62 7.12
N LEU A 147 12.56 5.21 8.00
CA LEU A 147 13.94 5.62 7.72
C LEU A 147 14.97 4.71 8.40
N PHE A 148 14.58 3.53 8.89
CA PHE A 148 15.50 2.60 9.57
C PHE A 148 16.73 2.23 8.73
N ASP A 149 16.58 2.19 7.41
CA ASP A 149 17.66 1.86 6.47
C ASP A 149 18.10 3.09 5.64
N TYR A 150 17.69 4.30 6.05
CA TYR A 150 18.11 5.52 5.36
C TYR A 150 19.59 5.78 5.63
N GLN A 151 20.36 5.92 4.55
CA GLN A 151 21.80 6.21 4.62
C GLN A 151 22.10 7.41 3.74
N ASN A 152 22.66 8.47 4.34
CA ASN A 152 23.20 9.60 3.60
C ASN A 152 24.59 9.91 4.18
N PRO A 153 25.63 10.13 3.35
CA PRO A 153 26.97 10.47 3.83
C PRO A 153 27.02 11.73 4.72
N GLU A 154 26.02 12.61 4.60
CA GLU A 154 25.91 13.83 5.41
C GLU A 154 25.23 13.62 6.77
N ILE A 155 24.69 12.42 7.05
CA ILE A 155 24.08 12.10 8.35
C ILE A 155 24.83 10.99 9.07
N THR A 156 24.85 11.08 10.39
CA THR A 156 25.28 10.01 11.30
C THR A 156 24.09 9.53 12.12
N PRO A 157 24.16 8.36 12.78
CA PRO A 157 23.07 7.86 13.64
C PRO A 157 22.66 8.80 14.78
N LEU A 158 23.50 9.79 15.12
CA LEU A 158 23.24 10.80 16.14
C LEU A 158 22.81 12.16 15.55
N SER A 159 22.77 12.29 14.22
CA SER A 159 22.41 13.55 13.56
C SER A 159 20.91 13.78 13.65
N THR A 160 20.52 14.99 14.06
CA THR A 160 19.14 15.45 13.91
C THR A 160 18.97 16.01 12.52
N PHE A 161 17.91 15.58 11.83
CA PHE A 161 17.52 16.14 10.54
C PHE A 161 16.00 16.32 10.51
N TYR A 162 15.56 17.18 9.60
CA TYR A 162 14.17 17.57 9.42
C TYR A 162 13.72 17.23 8.01
N ILE A 163 12.44 16.90 7.85
CA ILE A 163 11.87 16.51 6.57
C ILE A 163 10.61 17.32 6.35
N ASP A 164 10.54 17.97 5.19
CA ASP A 164 9.33 18.64 4.73
C ASP A 164 8.67 17.77 3.66
N PHE A 165 7.37 17.52 3.80
CA PHE A 165 6.58 16.76 2.82
C PHE A 165 5.64 17.71 2.05
N GLY A 166 5.77 17.74 0.73
CA GLY A 166 4.95 18.55 -0.17
C GLY A 166 4.08 17.71 -1.11
N GLY A 167 2.82 18.11 -1.26
CA GLY A 167 1.87 17.52 -2.20
C GLY A 167 0.79 18.52 -2.59
N ILE A 168 0.29 18.43 -3.82
CA ILE A 168 -0.79 19.27 -4.35
C ILE A 168 -2.05 18.42 -4.52
N PHE A 169 -3.21 18.95 -4.12
CA PHE A 169 -4.52 18.35 -4.39
C PHE A 169 -4.94 18.55 -5.86
#